data_AF-A0A553Q4G5-F1
#
_entry.id   AF-A0A553Q4G5-F1
#
_cell.length_a   1.000
_cell.length_b   1.000
_cell.length_c   1.000
_cell.angle_alpha   90.00
_cell.angle_beta   90.00
_cell.angle_gamma   90.00
#
_symmetry.space_group_name_H-M   'P 1'
#
loop_
_entity.id
_entity.type
_entity.pdbx_description
1 polymer ?
#
loop_
_entity_poly.entity_id
_entity_poly.type
_entity_poly.pdbx_seq_one_letter_code
_entity_poly.pdbx_strand_id
1 'polypeptide(L)'
;MVALSLKIGVGSVVKTMQFEPSTLLYDACRIIRERVPEAQLGQPSDYGLFLSDEDPKKGIWLEAGKALDYYMLRNGDTLEYKKKQRPLKIRMLDGTVKTVMVDDSKIVSDMLMTICARIGITNYDEYSLVRDVGEEKKEETTGTLKKDKTLLRDDKKMEKLKQKLHTDDELNWLDHGRTFREQGVEEFETLLLRRKFFYSDQNVDSRDPVQLNLLYVQARDDILNGSHPVSFDKACEFAGYQCQIQFQDHNESKHKPGFLEFLGANAHKNCQNMTEIEAKVSYVKLARSLKTYGVSFFLVKEKMKGKNKLVPRLLGITKESVMRVDEKTKEVMQEWNLTNIKRWAASPKSFTLDFGDYQDGYYSVQTTEGEQIAQLIAGYIDIILKKKKSKDHFGMEGDEESTMLEDSVSPQK
;
A
#
# COMPACT_ATOMS: atom_id res chain seq x y z
N MET A 1 41.86 -17.34 21.77
CA MET A 1 40.61 -16.95 21.08
C MET A 1 41.00 -15.92 20.03
N VAL A 2 40.66 -16.11 18.76
CA VAL A 2 41.09 -15.18 17.69
C VAL A 2 40.13 -13.98 17.70
N ALA A 3 40.63 -12.82 18.09
CA ALA A 3 39.85 -11.59 18.12
C ALA A 3 39.58 -11.10 16.68
N LEU A 4 38.38 -10.55 16.47
CA LEU A 4 37.97 -9.89 15.24
C LEU A 4 38.32 -8.41 15.32
N SER A 5 39.18 -7.93 14.43
CA SER A 5 39.63 -6.54 14.37
C SER A 5 38.83 -5.78 13.30
N LEU A 6 37.86 -4.96 13.71
CA LEU A 6 36.96 -4.22 12.83
C LEU A 6 37.27 -2.72 12.85
N LYS A 7 37.03 -2.04 11.73
CA LYS A 7 37.03 -0.57 11.65
C LYS A 7 35.62 -0.07 11.92
N ILE A 8 35.44 0.74 12.96
CA ILE A 8 34.15 1.32 13.33
C ILE A 8 34.14 2.79 12.89
N GLY A 9 33.31 3.11 11.91
CA GLY A 9 33.01 4.47 11.47
C GLY A 9 31.93 5.11 12.34
N VAL A 10 32.19 6.30 12.87
CA VAL A 10 31.25 7.14 13.62
C VAL A 10 31.31 8.55 13.06
N GLY A 11 30.37 8.89 12.18
CA GLY A 11 30.44 10.15 11.42
C GLY A 11 31.71 10.20 10.57
N SER A 12 32.57 11.19 10.79
CA SER A 12 33.87 11.33 10.10
C SER A 12 35.02 10.56 10.77
N VAL A 13 34.80 9.92 11.92
CA VAL A 13 35.84 9.26 12.70
C VAL A 13 35.83 7.76 12.41
N VAL A 14 37.00 7.17 12.21
CA VAL A 14 37.15 5.71 12.08
C VAL A 14 38.10 5.20 13.16
N LYS A 15 37.65 4.26 13.98
CA LYS A 15 38.49 3.61 15.01
C LYS A 15 38.55 2.10 14.79
N THR A 16 39.76 1.55 14.82
CA THR A 16 39.93 0.09 14.84
C THR A 16 39.67 -0.45 16.25
N MET A 17 38.78 -1.43 16.35
CA MET A 17 38.35 -2.03 17.61
C MET A 17 38.40 -3.56 17.51
N GLN A 18 38.72 -4.21 18.62
CA GLN A 18 38.77 -5.68 18.71
C GLN A 18 37.55 -6.20 19.46
N PHE A 19 36.91 -7.22 18.90
CA PHE A 19 35.74 -7.90 19.46
C PHE A 19 35.95 -9.41 19.44
N GLU A 20 35.27 -10.14 20.32
CA GLU A 20 35.14 -11.59 20.15
C GLU A 20 34.11 -11.87 19.03
N PRO A 21 34.33 -12.86 18.15
CA PRO A 21 33.37 -13.16 17.07
C PRO A 21 31.94 -13.45 17.57
N SER A 22 31.82 -14.06 18.75
CA SER A 22 30.55 -14.36 19.42
C SER A 22 29.90 -13.16 20.14
N THR A 23 30.53 -11.97 20.11
CA THR A 23 29.97 -10.76 20.74
C THR A 23 28.62 -10.44 20.11
N LEU A 24 27.58 -10.29 20.93
CA LEU A 24 26.28 -9.85 20.46
C LEU A 24 26.35 -8.40 19.97
N LEU A 25 25.60 -8.09 18.91
CA LEU A 25 25.59 -6.76 18.30
C LEU A 25 25.18 -5.66 19.29
N TYR A 26 24.26 -5.96 20.22
CA TYR A 26 23.92 -5.05 21.32
C TYR A 26 25.14 -4.70 22.21
N ASP A 27 25.91 -5.71 22.62
CA ASP A 27 27.12 -5.52 23.43
C ASP A 27 28.21 -4.80 22.62
N ALA A 28 28.36 -5.11 21.33
CA ALA A 28 29.27 -4.39 20.44
C ALA A 28 28.92 -2.89 20.37
N CYS A 29 27.63 -2.54 20.23
CA CYS A 29 27.17 -1.15 20.27
C CYS A 29 27.48 -0.48 21.61
N ARG A 30 27.29 -1.17 22.75
CA ARG A 30 27.64 -0.64 24.08
C ARG A 30 29.14 -0.33 24.17
N ILE A 31 29.99 -1.27 23.77
CA ILE A 31 31.47 -1.11 23.79
C ILE A 31 31.90 0.08 22.90
N ILE A 32 31.26 0.27 21.74
CA ILE A 32 31.54 1.41 20.85
C ILE A 32 31.20 2.74 21.56
N ARG A 33 30.03 2.84 22.20
CA ARG A 33 29.64 4.06 22.93
C ARG A 33 30.56 4.38 24.11
N GLU A 34 31.08 3.36 24.78
CA GLU A 34 32.02 3.54 25.90
C GLU A 34 33.40 4.03 25.42
N ARG A 35 33.85 3.62 24.23
CA ARG A 35 35.22 3.89 23.74
C ARG A 35 35.32 4.99 22.68
N VAL A 36 34.20 5.41 22.10
CA VAL A 36 34.13 6.42 21.05
C VAL A 36 33.24 7.57 21.52
N PRO A 37 33.80 8.72 21.94
CA PRO A 37 33.02 9.87 22.41
C PRO A 37 31.95 10.33 21.42
N GLU A 38 32.25 10.31 20.13
CA GLU A 38 31.34 10.69 19.04
C GLU A 38 30.10 9.78 18.97
N ALA A 39 30.20 8.55 19.47
CA ALA A 39 29.10 7.59 19.51
C ALA A 39 28.15 7.81 20.70
N GLN A 40 28.47 8.71 21.64
CA GLN A 40 27.63 8.98 22.82
C GLN A 40 26.45 9.91 22.55
N LEU A 41 26.32 10.42 21.32
CA LEU A 41 25.23 11.30 20.92
C LEU A 41 23.88 10.56 20.90
N GLY A 42 22.83 11.19 21.44
CA GLY A 42 21.46 10.66 21.42
C GLY A 42 21.24 9.37 22.23
N GLN A 43 20.03 8.79 22.12
CA GLN A 43 19.70 7.55 22.81
C GLN A 43 20.28 6.33 22.09
N PRO A 44 20.78 5.31 22.80
CA PRO A 44 21.34 4.10 22.18
C PRO A 44 20.39 3.38 21.21
N SER A 45 19.08 3.42 21.48
CA SER A 45 18.03 2.82 20.65
C SER A 45 17.91 3.43 19.25
N ASP A 46 18.33 4.69 19.09
CA ASP A 46 18.26 5.41 17.81
C ASP A 46 19.42 5.06 16.87
N TYR A 47 20.38 4.27 17.33
CA TYR A 47 21.58 3.92 16.58
C TYR A 47 21.70 2.41 16.40
N GLY A 48 22.51 2.02 15.44
CA GLY A 48 22.88 0.63 15.19
C GLY A 48 24.16 0.53 14.39
N LEU A 49 24.59 -0.70 14.17
CA LEU A 49 25.67 -1.00 13.25
C LEU A 49 25.12 -1.26 11.85
N PHE A 50 25.74 -0.65 10.86
CA PHE A 50 25.40 -0.74 9.46
C PHE A 50 26.61 -1.23 8.68
N LEU A 51 26.41 -2.24 7.84
CA LEU A 51 27.41 -2.71 6.88
C LEU A 51 27.07 -2.11 5.52
N SER A 52 27.90 -1.20 5.04
CA SER A 52 27.76 -0.58 3.73
C SER A 52 28.12 -1.54 2.60
N ASP A 53 27.51 -1.35 1.43
CA ASP A 53 27.84 -2.04 0.18
C ASP A 53 28.04 -0.99 -0.93
N GLU A 54 28.71 -1.35 -2.03
CA GLU A 54 28.85 -0.47 -3.19
C GLU A 54 27.49 -0.08 -3.79
N ASP A 55 26.53 -1.01 -3.74
CA ASP A 55 25.12 -0.73 -4.03
C ASP A 55 24.42 -0.30 -2.72
N PRO A 56 23.96 0.96 -2.59
CA PRO A 56 23.29 1.43 -1.38
C PRO A 56 22.05 0.62 -0.99
N LYS A 57 21.46 -0.14 -1.93
CA LYS A 57 20.29 -1.02 -1.70
C LYS A 57 20.65 -2.32 -0.99
N LYS A 58 21.93 -2.72 -1.02
CA LYS A 58 22.45 -3.94 -0.41
C LYS A 58 23.08 -3.73 0.96
N GLY A 59 23.24 -2.48 1.39
CA GLY A 59 23.70 -2.18 2.74
C GLY A 59 22.70 -2.69 3.79
N ILE A 60 23.21 -3.30 4.85
CA ILE A 60 22.39 -3.99 5.86
C ILE A 60 22.55 -3.39 7.25
N TRP A 61 21.43 -3.23 7.95
CA TRP A 61 21.43 -2.96 9.38
C TRP A 61 21.60 -4.27 10.16
N LEU A 62 22.53 -4.30 11.10
CA LEU A 62 22.82 -5.49 11.89
C LEU A 62 21.82 -5.59 13.07
N GLU A 63 21.29 -6.79 13.27
CA GLU A 63 20.28 -7.10 14.29
C GLU A 63 20.93 -7.23 15.67
N ALA A 64 20.40 -6.51 16.66
CA ALA A 64 20.97 -6.44 18.01
C ALA A 64 21.13 -7.80 18.70
N GLY A 65 20.25 -8.78 18.39
CA GLY A 65 20.26 -10.12 18.97
C GLY A 65 21.16 -11.14 18.26
N LYS A 66 21.82 -10.76 17.16
CA LYS A 66 22.77 -11.62 16.45
C LYS A 66 24.19 -11.39 16.98
N ALA A 67 25.07 -12.35 16.76
CA ALA A 67 26.51 -12.21 17.00
C ALA A 67 27.23 -11.63 15.76
N LEU A 68 28.44 -11.09 15.94
CA LEU A 68 29.23 -10.51 14.84
C LEU A 68 29.58 -11.56 13.77
N ASP A 69 29.88 -12.79 14.16
CA ASP A 69 30.24 -13.89 13.26
C ASP A 69 29.09 -14.35 12.34
N TYR A 70 27.83 -14.13 12.73
CA TYR A 70 26.67 -14.38 11.89
C TYR A 70 26.75 -13.66 10.53
N TYR A 71 27.35 -12.48 10.52
CA TYR A 71 27.50 -11.63 9.34
C TYR A 71 28.78 -11.90 8.53
N MET A 72 29.53 -12.94 8.87
CA MET A 72 30.75 -13.37 8.15
C MET A 72 31.82 -12.27 8.05
N LEU A 73 31.87 -11.39 9.04
CA LEU A 73 32.83 -10.29 9.13
C LEU A 73 34.26 -10.81 9.29
N ARG A 74 35.22 -10.08 8.70
CA ARG A 74 36.65 -10.39 8.67
C ARG A 74 37.48 -9.26 9.26
N ASN A 75 38.73 -9.57 9.59
CA ASN A 75 39.68 -8.58 10.05
C ASN A 75 39.89 -7.49 8.98
N GLY A 76 39.67 -6.23 9.36
CA GLY A 76 39.79 -5.07 8.49
C GLY A 76 38.46 -4.58 7.91
N ASP A 77 37.38 -5.35 8.04
CA ASP A 77 36.04 -4.94 7.59
C ASP A 77 35.58 -3.69 8.34
N THR A 78 34.76 -2.89 7.67
CA THR A 78 34.28 -1.60 8.18
C THR A 78 32.79 -1.69 8.50
N LEU A 79 32.41 -1.28 9.71
CA LEU A 79 31.03 -1.09 10.12
C LEU A 79 30.80 0.38 10.48
N GLU A 80 29.65 0.91 10.14
CA GLU A 80 29.22 2.25 10.50
C GLU A 80 28.30 2.19 11.72
N TYR A 81 28.66 2.87 12.81
CA TYR A 81 27.74 3.16 13.90
C TYR A 81 26.91 4.40 13.52
N LYS A 82 25.71 4.17 13.01
CA LYS A 82 24.89 5.19 12.34
C LYS A 82 23.54 5.34 13.04
N LYS A 83 22.99 6.55 12.95
CA LYS A 83 21.61 6.84 13.38
C LYS A 83 20.63 6.17 12.43
N LYS A 84 19.71 5.36 12.97
CA LYS A 84 18.66 4.65 12.23
C LYS A 84 17.54 5.58 11.78
N GLN A 85 17.26 6.60 12.59
CA GLN A 85 16.19 7.56 12.34
C GLN A 85 16.54 8.49 11.18
N ARG A 86 15.77 8.42 10.09
CA ARG A 86 15.86 9.33 8.94
C ARG A 86 14.56 10.11 8.72
N PRO A 87 14.61 11.34 8.20
CA PRO A 87 13.40 12.04 7.78
C PRO A 87 12.82 11.39 6.51
N LEU A 88 11.50 11.22 6.48
CA LEU A 88 10.76 10.74 5.32
C LEU A 88 9.64 11.74 4.98
N LYS A 89 9.57 12.17 3.72
CA LYS A 89 8.49 13.01 3.23
C LYS A 89 7.31 12.12 2.81
N ILE A 90 6.17 12.35 3.42
CA ILE A 90 4.90 11.68 3.10
C ILE A 90 3.93 12.71 2.56
N ARG A 91 3.46 12.50 1.33
CA ARG A 91 2.35 13.22 0.72
C ARG A 91 1.04 12.51 1.08
N MET A 92 0.06 13.27 1.54
CA MET A 92 -1.31 12.82 1.77
C MET A 92 -2.15 13.00 0.49
N LEU A 93 -3.34 12.39 0.46
CA LEU A 93 -4.28 12.53 -0.66
C LEU A 93 -4.80 13.96 -0.86
N ASP A 94 -4.85 14.77 0.20
CA ASP A 94 -5.21 16.19 0.11
C ASP A 94 -4.07 17.08 -0.46
N GLY A 95 -2.93 16.47 -0.83
CA GLY A 95 -1.75 17.15 -1.35
C GLY A 95 -0.77 17.64 -0.27
N THR A 96 -1.15 17.60 1.01
CA THR A 96 -0.28 18.02 2.12
C THR A 96 0.94 17.11 2.21
N VAL A 97 2.13 17.69 2.36
CA VAL A 97 3.37 16.93 2.60
C VAL A 97 3.79 17.12 4.05
N LYS A 98 3.92 16.02 4.80
CA LYS A 98 4.47 15.99 6.16
C LYS A 98 5.81 15.25 6.17
N THR A 99 6.76 15.74 6.96
CA THR A 99 8.02 15.02 7.22
C THR A 99 7.91 14.28 8.55
N VAL A 100 8.12 12.97 8.52
CA VAL A 100 8.07 12.08 9.68
C VAL A 100 9.43 11.40 9.87
N MET A 101 9.87 11.21 11.11
CA MET A 101 11.09 10.45 11.39
C MET A 101 10.74 8.96 11.42
N VAL A 102 11.48 8.16 10.64
CA VAL A 102 11.28 6.72 10.51
C VAL A 102 12.60 5.97 10.75
N ASP A 103 12.52 4.76 11.25
CA ASP A 103 13.67 3.88 11.47
C ASP A 103 14.02 3.13 10.16
N ASP A 104 15.14 3.49 9.53
CA ASP A 104 15.60 2.91 8.25
C ASP A 104 15.96 1.41 8.34
N SER A 105 16.09 0.85 9.55
CA SER A 105 16.30 -0.59 9.76
C SER A 105 15.01 -1.42 9.75
N LYS A 106 13.85 -0.75 9.75
CA LYS A 106 12.55 -1.42 9.81
C LYS A 106 11.96 -1.64 8.43
N ILE A 107 11.17 -2.70 8.33
CA ILE A 107 10.36 -2.99 7.15
C ILE A 107 9.17 -2.03 7.06
N VAL A 108 8.60 -1.87 5.87
CA VAL A 108 7.52 -0.91 5.62
C VAL A 108 6.31 -1.15 6.52
N SER A 109 5.93 -2.40 6.82
CA SER A 109 4.81 -2.69 7.74
C SER A 109 5.00 -2.11 9.14
N ASP A 110 6.20 -2.23 9.70
CA ASP A 110 6.52 -1.72 11.04
C ASP A 110 6.52 -0.18 11.06
N MET A 111 6.99 0.43 9.97
CA MET A 111 7.01 1.88 9.83
C MET A 111 5.62 2.49 9.63
N LEU A 112 4.71 1.78 8.94
CA LEU A 112 3.35 2.27 8.67
C LEU A 112 2.59 2.64 9.94
N MET A 113 2.73 1.84 11.00
CA MET A 113 2.13 2.15 12.31
C MET A 113 2.63 3.50 12.86
N THR A 114 3.95 3.72 12.83
CA THR A 114 4.57 4.96 13.31
C THR A 114 4.18 6.16 12.45
N ILE A 115 4.15 5.99 11.13
CA ILE A 115 3.77 7.01 10.16
C ILE A 115 2.31 7.43 10.39
N CYS A 116 1.38 6.47 10.42
CA CYS A 116 -0.05 6.73 10.59
C CYS A 116 -0.36 7.35 11.95
N ALA A 117 0.25 6.87 13.05
CA ALA A 117 0.06 7.43 14.38
C ALA A 117 0.46 8.91 14.44
N ARG A 118 1.58 9.31 13.81
CA ARG A 118 2.00 10.72 13.74
C ARG A 118 1.11 11.60 12.88
N ILE A 119 0.37 11.00 11.94
CA ILE A 119 -0.53 11.72 11.03
C ILE A 119 -1.94 11.81 11.65
N GLY A 120 -2.28 10.96 12.62
CA GLY A 120 -3.60 10.89 13.24
C GLY A 120 -4.51 9.81 12.62
N ILE A 121 -3.94 8.80 11.96
CA ILE A 121 -4.67 7.68 11.36
C ILE A 121 -4.57 6.46 12.28
N THR A 122 -5.70 5.96 12.75
CA THR A 122 -5.79 4.84 13.71
C THR A 122 -5.85 3.48 13.02
N ASN A 123 -6.49 3.38 11.85
CA ASN A 123 -6.64 2.16 11.05
C ASN A 123 -5.45 1.94 10.09
N TYR A 124 -4.21 2.00 10.61
CA TYR A 124 -2.99 1.92 9.80
C TYR A 124 -2.85 0.62 8.98
N ASP A 125 -3.44 -0.50 9.42
CA ASP A 125 -3.43 -1.79 8.69
C ASP A 125 -4.13 -1.69 7.32
N GLU A 126 -4.91 -0.63 7.07
CA GLU A 126 -5.58 -0.39 5.80
C GLU A 126 -4.80 0.47 4.82
N TYR A 127 -3.72 1.10 5.28
CA TYR A 127 -2.93 2.03 4.50
C TYR A 127 -1.62 1.41 4.03
N SER A 128 -1.08 1.96 2.95
CA SER A 128 0.22 1.61 2.43
C SER A 128 0.86 2.83 1.75
N LEU A 129 2.09 2.64 1.29
CA LEU A 129 2.90 3.66 0.66
C LEU A 129 3.07 3.34 -0.83
N VAL A 130 2.86 4.34 -1.65
CA VAL A 130 3.11 4.32 -3.09
C VAL A 130 4.33 5.19 -3.38
N ARG A 131 5.25 4.68 -4.19
CA ARG A 131 6.37 5.44 -4.70
C ARG A 131 5.95 6.18 -5.96
N ASP A 132 5.97 7.50 -5.90
CA ASP A 132 5.68 8.36 -7.06
C ASP A 132 6.94 8.41 -7.94
N VAL A 133 7.13 7.35 -8.73
CA VAL A 133 8.17 7.33 -9.76
C VAL A 133 7.59 8.10 -10.92
N GLY A 134 7.91 9.40 -11.02
CA GLY A 134 7.49 10.22 -12.17
C GLY A 134 7.81 9.49 -13.47
N GLU A 135 6.95 9.59 -14.48
CA GLU A 135 6.99 8.82 -15.73
C GLU A 135 8.43 8.66 -16.28
N GLU A 136 9.13 7.62 -15.86
CA GLU A 136 10.32 7.19 -16.56
C GLU A 136 9.78 6.64 -17.88
N LYS A 137 10.02 7.40 -18.96
CA LYS A 137 9.86 6.90 -20.33
C LYS A 137 10.53 5.54 -20.35
N LYS A 138 9.74 4.46 -20.39
CA LYS A 138 10.23 3.11 -20.65
C LYS A 138 11.04 3.20 -21.93
N GLU A 139 12.36 3.27 -21.83
CA GLU A 139 13.23 3.12 -23.00
C GLU A 139 12.92 1.73 -23.55
N GLU A 140 12.35 1.69 -24.76
CA GLU A 140 12.14 0.45 -25.48
C GLU A 140 13.51 -0.22 -25.67
N THR A 141 13.87 -1.12 -24.77
CA THR A 141 15.05 -1.97 -24.94
C THR A 141 14.72 -2.91 -26.10
N THR A 142 15.09 -2.51 -27.31
CA THR A 142 15.05 -3.36 -28.51
C THR A 142 16.12 -4.44 -28.40
N GLY A 143 15.87 -5.43 -27.54
CA GLY A 143 16.62 -6.68 -27.51
C GLY A 143 16.31 -7.50 -28.77
N THR A 144 17.34 -7.81 -29.55
CA THR A 144 17.33 -8.54 -30.84
C THR A 144 17.03 -10.04 -30.70
N LEU A 145 16.03 -10.42 -29.91
CA LEU A 145 15.48 -11.78 -29.91
C LEU A 145 14.16 -11.75 -30.68
N LYS A 146 14.07 -12.55 -31.75
CA LYS A 146 12.87 -12.72 -32.59
C LYS A 146 11.69 -13.25 -31.76
N LYS A 147 10.98 -12.36 -31.06
CA LYS A 147 9.65 -12.63 -30.50
C LYS A 147 8.64 -12.73 -31.65
N ASP A 148 7.80 -13.75 -31.59
CA ASP A 148 6.77 -14.03 -32.59
C ASP A 148 5.84 -12.81 -32.78
N LYS A 149 5.60 -12.41 -34.04
CA LYS A 149 4.90 -11.15 -34.39
C LYS A 149 3.47 -11.09 -33.84
N THR A 150 2.85 -12.24 -33.60
CA THR A 150 1.50 -12.39 -33.03
C THR A 150 1.47 -12.10 -31.53
N LEU A 151 2.46 -12.57 -30.76
CA LEU A 151 2.57 -12.31 -29.32
C LEU A 151 2.76 -10.81 -29.02
N LEU A 152 3.59 -10.12 -29.82
CA LEU A 152 3.80 -8.68 -29.72
C LEU A 152 2.52 -7.86 -29.95
N ARG A 153 1.60 -8.32 -30.81
CA ARG A 153 0.33 -7.63 -31.10
C ARG A 153 -0.67 -7.79 -29.95
N ASP A 154 -0.74 -8.98 -29.36
CA ASP A 154 -1.61 -9.26 -28.21
C ASP A 154 -1.14 -8.57 -26.93
N ASP A 155 0.18 -8.44 -26.73
CA ASP A 155 0.75 -7.69 -25.61
C ASP A 155 0.47 -6.19 -25.74
N LYS A 156 0.67 -5.59 -26.92
CA LYS A 156 0.30 -4.18 -27.17
C LYS A 156 -1.21 -3.93 -27.00
N LYS A 157 -2.05 -4.91 -27.34
CA LYS A 157 -3.50 -4.81 -27.15
C LYS A 157 -3.87 -4.86 -25.66
N MET A 158 -3.22 -5.70 -24.88
CA MET A 158 -3.39 -5.73 -23.43
C MET A 158 -2.92 -4.46 -22.77
N GLU A 159 -1.77 -3.91 -23.17
CA GLU A 159 -1.27 -2.65 -22.59
C GLU A 159 -2.27 -1.52 -22.83
N LYS A 160 -2.81 -1.41 -24.05
CA LYS A 160 -3.90 -0.46 -24.36
C LYS A 160 -5.18 -0.73 -23.57
N LEU A 161 -5.42 -1.97 -23.19
CA LEU A 161 -6.61 -2.34 -22.40
C LEU A 161 -6.38 -2.00 -20.92
N LYS A 162 -5.19 -2.28 -20.38
CA LYS A 162 -4.76 -1.82 -19.05
C LYS A 162 -4.89 -0.31 -18.92
N GLN A 163 -4.32 0.44 -19.88
CA GLN A 163 -4.42 1.92 -19.93
C GLN A 163 -5.86 2.44 -20.02
N LYS A 164 -6.80 1.66 -20.56
CA LYS A 164 -8.22 2.06 -20.64
C LYS A 164 -9.04 1.66 -19.42
N LEU A 165 -8.60 0.62 -18.72
CA LEU A 165 -9.31 0.02 -17.61
C LEU A 165 -8.82 0.55 -16.27
N HIS A 166 -7.69 1.26 -16.26
CA HIS A 166 -7.12 1.94 -15.10
C HIS A 166 -7.18 1.10 -13.83
N THR A 167 -6.80 -0.18 -13.98
CA THR A 167 -6.66 -1.14 -12.89
C THR A 167 -5.66 -0.60 -11.85
N ASP A 168 -5.68 -1.13 -10.62
CA ASP A 168 -4.74 -0.73 -9.54
C ASP A 168 -3.24 -0.88 -9.94
N ASP A 169 -2.99 -1.48 -11.11
CA ASP A 169 -1.75 -1.65 -11.87
C ASP A 169 -0.91 -0.36 -12.07
N GLU A 170 -1.47 0.85 -12.00
CA GLU A 170 -0.70 2.10 -12.18
C GLU A 170 0.09 2.52 -10.93
N LEU A 171 -0.17 1.90 -9.78
CA LEU A 171 0.39 2.32 -8.50
C LEU A 171 1.59 1.47 -8.10
N ASN A 172 2.75 2.12 -7.97
CA ASN A 172 3.98 1.50 -7.47
C ASN A 172 3.95 1.33 -5.94
N TRP A 173 3.11 0.42 -5.46
CA TRP A 173 3.04 0.05 -4.04
C TRP A 173 4.37 -0.51 -3.54
N LEU A 174 4.77 -0.11 -2.35
CA LEU A 174 5.92 -0.70 -1.67
C LEU A 174 5.56 -2.06 -1.05
N ASP A 175 6.54 -2.97 -1.09
CA ASP A 175 6.53 -4.24 -0.39
C ASP A 175 6.61 -4.00 1.12
N HIS A 176 5.68 -4.60 1.87
CA HIS A 176 5.55 -4.41 3.31
C HIS A 176 6.59 -5.21 4.09
N GLY A 177 7.09 -6.31 3.51
CA GLY A 177 8.06 -7.21 4.12
C GLY A 177 9.52 -6.80 3.94
N ARG A 178 9.78 -5.67 3.27
CA ARG A 178 11.12 -5.18 2.96
C ARG A 178 11.31 -3.76 3.50
N THR A 179 12.55 -3.37 3.72
CA THR A 179 12.92 -2.01 4.11
C THR A 179 12.82 -1.04 2.91
N PHE A 180 12.84 0.27 3.18
CA PHE A 180 12.91 1.28 2.10
C PHE A 180 14.19 1.15 1.28
N ARG A 181 15.32 0.90 1.94
CA ARG A 181 16.64 0.78 1.32
C ARG A 181 16.70 -0.37 0.31
N GLU A 182 16.22 -1.55 0.68
CA GLU A 182 16.19 -2.73 -0.18
C GLU A 182 15.30 -2.54 -1.42
N GLN A 183 14.29 -1.67 -1.31
CA GLN A 183 13.41 -1.28 -2.41
C GLN A 183 13.93 -0.07 -3.20
N GLY A 184 15.09 0.46 -2.83
CA GLY A 184 15.75 1.58 -3.50
C GLY A 184 15.05 2.91 -3.31
N VAL A 185 14.32 3.11 -2.22
CA VAL A 185 13.69 4.40 -1.87
C VAL A 185 14.72 5.30 -1.20
N GLU A 186 15.09 6.37 -1.89
CA GLU A 186 16.11 7.31 -1.45
C GLU A 186 15.59 8.26 -0.35
N GLU A 187 16.49 8.94 0.36
CA GLU A 187 16.12 9.78 1.53
C GLU A 187 15.38 11.07 1.16
N PHE A 188 15.58 11.58 -0.05
CA PHE A 188 14.93 12.81 -0.50
C PHE A 188 13.55 12.57 -1.15
N GLU A 189 13.22 11.33 -1.46
CA GLU A 189 11.97 10.96 -2.13
C GLU A 189 10.75 11.24 -1.26
N THR A 190 9.64 11.54 -1.94
CA THR A 190 8.34 11.72 -1.29
C THR A 190 7.46 10.53 -1.64
N LEU A 191 6.94 9.83 -0.62
CA LEU A 191 6.01 8.73 -0.80
C LEU A 191 4.58 9.21 -0.62
N LEU A 192 3.64 8.60 -1.36
CA LEU A 192 2.22 8.85 -1.22
C LEU A 192 1.61 7.86 -0.23
N LEU A 193 0.98 8.36 0.83
CA LEU A 193 0.17 7.53 1.73
C LEU A 193 -1.21 7.35 1.11
N ARG A 194 -1.59 6.09 0.84
CA ARG A 194 -2.89 5.75 0.26
C ARG A 194 -3.46 4.51 0.93
N ARG A 195 -4.78 4.46 1.05
CA ARG A 195 -5.44 3.26 1.55
C ARG A 195 -5.35 2.14 0.52
N LYS A 196 -4.90 0.98 0.95
CA LYS A 196 -4.71 -0.23 0.14
C LYS A 196 -5.76 -1.30 0.45
N PHE A 197 -6.20 -1.41 1.70
CA PHE A 197 -7.19 -2.40 2.13
C PHE A 197 -8.48 -1.71 2.60
N PHE A 198 -9.63 -2.20 2.14
CA PHE A 198 -10.94 -1.64 2.48
C PHE A 198 -11.67 -2.62 3.41
N TYR A 199 -11.45 -2.54 4.72
CA TYR A 199 -11.95 -3.52 5.70
C TYR A 199 -12.99 -2.95 6.67
N SER A 200 -12.64 -1.92 7.44
CA SER A 200 -13.41 -1.28 8.51
C SER A 200 -14.31 -0.15 8.02
N ASP A 201 -14.74 -0.21 6.76
CA ASP A 201 -15.45 0.90 6.14
C ASP A 201 -16.78 1.26 6.79
N GLN A 202 -17.36 0.45 7.68
CA GLN A 202 -18.80 0.44 7.95
C GLN A 202 -19.46 1.81 8.24
N ASN A 203 -18.81 2.79 8.88
CA ASN A 203 -19.42 4.11 9.16
C ASN A 203 -18.64 5.31 8.58
N VAL A 204 -19.29 6.14 7.76
CA VAL A 204 -18.81 7.49 7.39
C VAL A 204 -19.22 8.44 8.52
N ASP A 205 -18.27 8.90 9.33
CA ASP A 205 -18.56 9.88 10.37
C ASP A 205 -18.44 11.31 9.84
N SER A 206 -19.52 12.08 9.87
CA SER A 206 -19.52 13.50 9.48
C SER A 206 -18.89 14.41 10.53
N ARG A 207 -18.65 13.91 11.76
CA ARG A 207 -18.04 14.66 12.87
C ARG A 207 -16.52 14.74 12.75
N ASP A 208 -15.90 13.91 11.92
CA ASP A 208 -14.49 14.00 11.54
C ASP A 208 -14.36 14.47 10.07
N PRO A 209 -14.34 15.80 9.82
CA PRO A 209 -14.26 16.34 8.47
C PRO A 209 -12.93 16.02 7.77
N VAL A 210 -11.85 15.72 8.52
CA VAL A 210 -10.55 15.36 7.95
C VAL A 210 -10.62 13.95 7.37
N GLN A 211 -11.08 12.99 8.17
CA GLN A 211 -11.25 11.61 7.71
C GLN A 211 -12.26 11.54 6.56
N LEU A 212 -13.39 12.24 6.67
CA LEU A 212 -14.38 12.33 5.60
C LEU A 212 -13.78 12.89 4.31
N ASN A 213 -12.97 13.95 4.40
CA ASN A 213 -12.34 14.53 3.22
C ASN A 213 -11.35 13.55 2.57
N LEU A 214 -10.56 12.82 3.37
CA LEU A 214 -9.65 11.79 2.85
C LEU A 214 -10.40 10.67 2.13
N LEU A 215 -11.52 10.17 2.71
CA LEU A 215 -12.38 9.17 2.08
C LEU A 215 -13.01 9.68 0.77
N TYR A 216 -13.49 10.93 0.77
CA TYR A 216 -14.06 11.56 -0.42
C TYR A 216 -13.02 11.70 -1.54
N VAL A 217 -11.85 12.27 -1.24
CA VAL A 217 -10.79 12.47 -2.23
C VAL A 217 -10.37 11.14 -2.83
N GLN A 218 -10.20 10.11 -1.99
CA GLN A 218 -9.86 8.79 -2.47
C GLN A 218 -10.94 8.19 -3.38
N ALA A 219 -12.20 8.16 -2.91
CA ALA A 219 -13.30 7.60 -3.71
C ALA A 219 -13.50 8.36 -5.02
N ARG A 220 -13.32 9.69 -5.00
CA ARG A 220 -13.35 10.52 -6.20
C ARG A 220 -12.23 10.15 -7.16
N ASP A 221 -10.99 10.11 -6.67
CA ASP A 221 -9.83 9.82 -7.51
C ASP A 221 -9.89 8.41 -8.08
N ASP A 222 -10.31 7.41 -7.30
CA ASP A 222 -10.53 6.03 -7.74
C ASP A 222 -11.61 5.95 -8.84
N ILE A 223 -12.67 6.76 -8.78
CA ILE A 223 -13.72 6.78 -9.81
C ILE A 223 -13.24 7.52 -11.06
N LEU A 224 -12.58 8.68 -10.90
CA LEU A 224 -12.11 9.52 -12.01
C LEU A 224 -10.96 8.87 -12.77
N ASN A 225 -10.03 8.23 -12.05
CA ASN A 225 -8.95 7.50 -12.66
C ASN A 225 -9.44 6.15 -13.19
N GLY A 226 -10.55 5.58 -12.72
CA GLY A 226 -11.13 4.33 -13.23
C GLY A 226 -10.78 3.06 -12.43
N SER A 227 -9.97 3.18 -11.37
CA SER A 227 -9.68 2.07 -10.43
C SER A 227 -10.96 1.54 -9.76
N HIS A 228 -11.95 2.41 -9.53
CA HIS A 228 -13.30 2.03 -9.14
C HIS A 228 -14.26 2.17 -10.34
N PRO A 229 -14.50 1.08 -11.10
CA PRO A 229 -15.37 1.14 -12.27
C PRO A 229 -16.82 1.36 -11.86
N VAL A 230 -17.46 2.34 -12.50
CA VAL A 230 -18.87 2.71 -12.28
C VAL A 230 -19.63 2.77 -13.62
N SER A 231 -20.95 2.61 -13.58
CA SER A 231 -21.78 2.82 -14.78
C SER A 231 -21.83 4.31 -15.15
N PHE A 232 -22.19 4.61 -16.40
CA PHE A 232 -22.34 5.98 -16.88
C PHE A 232 -23.35 6.77 -16.02
N ASP A 233 -24.49 6.18 -15.70
CA ASP A 233 -25.51 6.82 -14.87
C ASP A 233 -24.98 7.17 -13.47
N LYS A 234 -24.18 6.28 -12.87
CA LYS A 234 -23.55 6.53 -11.57
C LYS A 234 -22.44 7.56 -11.65
N ALA A 235 -21.66 7.59 -12.73
CA ALA A 235 -20.66 8.64 -12.97
C ALA A 235 -21.31 10.04 -13.00
N CYS A 236 -22.49 10.17 -13.60
CA CYS A 236 -23.26 11.42 -13.60
C CYS A 236 -23.72 11.82 -12.18
N GLU A 237 -24.18 10.87 -11.36
CA GLU A 237 -24.54 11.12 -9.95
C GLU A 237 -23.33 11.61 -9.14
N PHE A 238 -22.16 10.97 -9.28
CA PHE A 238 -20.91 11.40 -8.64
C PHE A 238 -20.49 12.80 -9.08
N ALA A 239 -20.57 13.09 -10.39
CA ALA A 239 -20.28 14.42 -10.92
C ALA A 239 -21.21 15.49 -10.32
N GLY A 240 -22.48 15.17 -10.07
CA GLY A 240 -23.42 16.06 -9.37
C GLY A 240 -22.96 16.44 -7.96
N TYR A 241 -22.61 15.44 -7.14
CA TYR A 241 -22.05 15.68 -5.81
C TYR A 241 -20.73 16.44 -5.86
N GLN A 242 -19.85 16.12 -6.82
CA GLN A 242 -18.58 16.83 -7.00
C GLN A 242 -18.80 18.31 -7.35
N CYS A 243 -19.80 18.61 -8.20
CA CYS A 243 -20.17 19.99 -8.51
C CYS A 243 -20.71 20.72 -7.26
N GLN A 244 -21.53 20.06 -6.44
CA GLN A 244 -22.00 20.64 -5.18
C GLN A 244 -20.85 20.94 -4.21
N ILE A 245 -19.87 20.05 -4.13
CA ILE A 245 -18.67 20.23 -3.29
C ILE A 245 -17.81 21.40 -3.78
N GLN A 246 -17.63 21.54 -5.10
CA GLN A 246 -16.72 22.54 -5.68
C GLN A 246 -17.36 23.91 -5.89
N PHE A 247 -18.65 23.95 -6.23
CA PHE A 247 -19.35 25.16 -6.71
C PHE A 247 -20.55 25.54 -5.85
N GLN A 248 -20.83 24.80 -4.77
CA GLN A 248 -22.04 24.97 -3.94
C GLN A 248 -23.32 24.79 -4.77
N ASP A 249 -24.43 25.40 -4.36
CA ASP A 249 -25.73 25.22 -5.01
C ASP A 249 -25.71 25.56 -6.50
N HIS A 250 -26.46 24.76 -7.27
CA HIS A 250 -26.59 24.96 -8.69
C HIS A 250 -27.19 26.33 -9.02
N ASN A 251 -26.47 27.10 -9.84
CA ASN A 251 -26.91 28.41 -10.33
C ASN A 251 -27.06 28.39 -11.84
N GLU A 252 -28.31 28.40 -12.34
CA GLU A 252 -28.61 28.31 -13.77
C GLU A 252 -28.01 29.46 -14.61
N SER A 253 -27.75 30.61 -13.99
CA SER A 253 -27.15 31.76 -14.68
C SER A 253 -25.64 31.57 -14.93
N LYS A 254 -24.96 30.78 -14.09
CA LYS A 254 -23.51 30.50 -14.16
C LYS A 254 -23.21 29.12 -14.72
N HIS A 255 -23.92 28.10 -14.29
CA HIS A 255 -23.70 26.68 -14.63
C HIS A 255 -24.45 26.30 -15.92
N LYS A 256 -24.17 27.03 -17.00
CA LYS A 256 -24.76 26.83 -18.33
C LYS A 256 -24.12 25.63 -19.06
N PRO A 257 -24.79 25.05 -20.08
CA PRO A 257 -24.16 24.04 -20.94
C PRO A 257 -22.81 24.54 -21.49
N GLY A 258 -21.75 23.76 -21.28
CA GLY A 258 -20.36 24.13 -21.63
C GLY A 258 -19.52 24.69 -20.48
N PHE A 259 -20.12 24.98 -19.31
CA PHE A 259 -19.39 25.36 -18.09
C PHE A 259 -18.67 24.16 -17.44
N LEU A 260 -19.27 22.97 -17.52
CA LEU A 260 -18.72 21.68 -17.10
C LEU A 260 -18.74 20.73 -18.28
N GLU A 261 -17.78 19.80 -18.37
CA GLU A 261 -17.84 18.68 -19.31
C GLU A 261 -19.04 17.79 -18.95
N PHE A 262 -20.18 18.09 -19.57
CA PHE A 262 -21.45 17.38 -19.80
C PHE A 262 -22.09 16.45 -18.73
N LEU A 263 -21.34 15.79 -17.85
CA LEU A 263 -21.84 14.66 -17.03
C LEU A 263 -22.59 15.09 -15.76
N GLY A 264 -22.32 16.28 -15.20
CA GLY A 264 -22.80 16.66 -13.86
C GLY A 264 -23.98 17.63 -13.77
N ALA A 265 -24.36 18.34 -14.84
CA ALA A 265 -25.22 19.53 -14.72
C ALA A 265 -26.65 19.22 -14.21
N ASN A 266 -27.27 18.15 -14.69
CA ASN A 266 -28.60 17.73 -14.22
C ASN A 266 -28.53 17.09 -12.82
N ALA A 267 -27.49 16.32 -12.54
CA ALA A 267 -27.30 15.72 -11.21
C ALA A 267 -27.01 16.77 -10.14
N HIS A 268 -26.30 17.85 -10.48
CA HIS A 268 -26.02 18.97 -9.57
C HIS A 268 -27.29 19.67 -9.09
N LYS A 269 -28.31 19.83 -9.96
CA LYS A 269 -29.62 20.37 -9.56
C LYS A 269 -30.30 19.53 -8.48
N ASN A 270 -30.08 18.22 -8.48
CA ASN A 270 -30.67 17.32 -7.49
C ASN A 270 -29.97 17.39 -6.12
N CYS A 271 -28.82 18.06 -6.02
CA CYS A 271 -28.06 18.25 -4.78
C CYS A 271 -28.35 19.61 -4.11
N GLN A 272 -29.39 20.32 -4.52
CA GLN A 272 -29.65 21.69 -4.06
C GLN A 272 -29.90 21.76 -2.55
N ASN A 273 -29.35 22.80 -1.91
CA ASN A 273 -29.32 23.06 -0.47
C ASN A 273 -28.49 22.05 0.34
N MET A 274 -27.73 21.16 -0.31
CA MET A 274 -26.84 20.23 0.38
C MET A 274 -25.52 20.92 0.74
N THR A 275 -25.09 20.82 1.99
CA THR A 275 -23.79 21.36 2.42
C THR A 275 -22.64 20.55 1.81
N GLU A 276 -21.43 21.13 1.80
CA GLU A 276 -20.22 20.42 1.33
C GLU A 276 -19.99 19.10 2.09
N ILE A 277 -20.21 19.10 3.41
CA ILE A 277 -20.05 17.91 4.26
C ILE A 277 -21.09 16.85 3.88
N GLU A 278 -22.35 17.22 3.74
CA GLU A 278 -23.42 16.28 3.34
C GLU A 278 -23.19 15.71 1.93
N ALA A 279 -22.69 16.54 1.01
CA ALA A 279 -22.33 16.10 -0.33
C ALA A 279 -21.15 15.11 -0.31
N LYS A 280 -20.12 15.35 0.49
CA LYS A 280 -19.02 14.39 0.71
C LYS A 280 -19.52 13.07 1.33
N VAL A 281 -20.38 13.15 2.35
CA VAL A 281 -20.98 11.95 2.97
C VAL A 281 -21.78 11.16 1.93
N SER A 282 -22.59 11.84 1.13
CA SER A 282 -23.44 11.21 0.11
C SER A 282 -22.62 10.60 -1.02
N TYR A 283 -21.55 11.29 -1.47
CA TYR A 283 -20.58 10.77 -2.42
C TYR A 283 -19.96 9.46 -1.92
N VAL A 284 -19.41 9.47 -0.69
CA VAL A 284 -18.74 8.29 -0.13
C VAL A 284 -19.74 7.16 0.11
N LYS A 285 -20.95 7.44 0.61
CA LYS A 285 -22.01 6.43 0.78
C LYS A 285 -22.43 5.81 -0.55
N LEU A 286 -22.60 6.63 -1.60
CA LEU A 286 -22.95 6.12 -2.93
C LEU A 286 -21.84 5.22 -3.47
N ALA A 287 -20.58 5.66 -3.41
CA ALA A 287 -19.42 4.85 -3.81
C ALA A 287 -19.46 3.50 -3.10
N ARG A 288 -19.64 3.50 -1.78
CA ARG A 288 -19.68 2.30 -0.94
C ARG A 288 -20.86 1.37 -1.19
N SER A 289 -21.97 1.88 -1.71
CA SER A 289 -23.15 1.08 -2.03
C SER A 289 -22.93 0.22 -3.29
N LEU A 290 -21.93 0.53 -4.11
CA LEU A 290 -21.63 -0.21 -5.32
C LEU A 290 -20.90 -1.50 -4.98
N LYS A 291 -21.29 -2.61 -5.64
CA LYS A 291 -20.62 -3.92 -5.48
C LYS A 291 -19.15 -3.90 -5.92
N THR A 292 -18.76 -2.88 -6.68
CA THR A 292 -17.40 -2.64 -7.17
C THR A 292 -16.53 -1.87 -6.17
N TYR A 293 -17.10 -1.40 -5.06
CA TYR A 293 -16.38 -0.64 -4.04
C TYR A 293 -15.44 -1.53 -3.22
N GLY A 294 -14.23 -1.03 -2.97
CA GLY A 294 -13.21 -1.78 -2.23
C GLY A 294 -12.72 -3.04 -2.96
N VAL A 295 -13.04 -3.16 -4.25
CA VAL A 295 -12.54 -4.22 -5.12
C VAL A 295 -11.26 -3.73 -5.80
N SER A 296 -10.13 -4.38 -5.53
CA SER A 296 -8.92 -4.19 -6.34
C SER A 296 -9.00 -5.08 -7.57
N PHE A 297 -9.03 -4.47 -8.76
CA PHE A 297 -9.11 -5.18 -10.03
C PHE A 297 -7.75 -5.34 -10.68
N PHE A 298 -7.47 -6.56 -11.16
CA PHE A 298 -6.32 -6.90 -11.97
C PHE A 298 -6.77 -7.38 -13.35
N LEU A 299 -6.15 -6.86 -14.41
CA LEU A 299 -6.44 -7.33 -15.76
C LEU A 299 -5.62 -8.59 -16.07
N VAL A 300 -6.29 -9.73 -16.19
CA VAL A 300 -5.68 -11.04 -16.39
C VAL A 300 -6.13 -11.71 -17.69
N LYS A 301 -5.40 -12.74 -18.13
CA LYS A 301 -5.79 -13.57 -19.29
C LYS A 301 -6.18 -14.96 -18.83
N GLU A 302 -7.39 -15.38 -19.15
CA GLU A 302 -7.89 -16.72 -18.84
C GLU A 302 -7.86 -17.62 -20.07
N LYS A 303 -7.43 -18.89 -19.90
CA LYS A 303 -7.47 -19.88 -20.98
C LYS A 303 -8.87 -20.49 -21.07
N MET A 304 -9.48 -20.39 -22.25
CA MET A 304 -10.80 -21.01 -22.48
C MET A 304 -10.71 -22.54 -22.47
N LYS A 305 -11.63 -23.21 -21.77
CA LYS A 305 -11.73 -24.68 -21.79
C LYS A 305 -11.87 -25.17 -23.24
N GLY A 306 -11.06 -26.15 -23.63
CA GLY A 306 -11.08 -26.76 -24.97
C GLY A 306 -10.55 -25.89 -26.11
N LYS A 307 -10.02 -24.68 -25.85
CA LYS A 307 -9.45 -23.80 -26.88
C LYS A 307 -8.10 -23.24 -26.42
N ASN A 308 -7.13 -23.13 -27.32
CA ASN A 308 -5.86 -22.43 -27.03
C ASN A 308 -5.99 -20.90 -27.07
N LYS A 309 -7.20 -20.36 -26.88
CA LYS A 309 -7.48 -18.93 -26.89
C LYS A 309 -7.47 -18.38 -25.48
N LEU A 310 -6.70 -17.31 -25.27
CA LEU A 310 -6.71 -16.50 -24.06
C LEU A 310 -7.75 -15.39 -24.20
N VAL A 311 -8.50 -15.13 -23.13
CA VAL A 311 -9.54 -14.11 -23.10
C VAL A 311 -9.24 -13.15 -21.94
N PRO A 312 -9.25 -11.82 -22.15
CA PRO A 312 -9.06 -10.86 -21.08
C PRO A 312 -10.21 -10.94 -20.08
N ARG A 313 -9.88 -10.82 -18.80
CA ARG A 313 -10.81 -10.89 -17.68
C ARG A 313 -10.35 -9.95 -16.57
N LEU A 314 -11.27 -9.39 -15.81
CA LEU A 314 -10.94 -8.68 -14.59
C LEU A 314 -11.03 -9.65 -13.41
N LEU A 315 -9.96 -9.73 -12.63
CA LEU A 315 -9.92 -10.45 -11.36
C LEU A 315 -10.04 -9.41 -10.25
N GLY A 316 -11.18 -9.38 -9.56
CA GLY A 316 -11.43 -8.50 -8.43
C GLY A 316 -11.11 -9.21 -7.11
N ILE A 317 -10.46 -8.52 -6.18
CA ILE A 317 -10.20 -9.02 -4.82
C ILE A 317 -10.79 -8.02 -3.82
N THR A 318 -11.58 -8.53 -2.87
CA THR A 318 -12.13 -7.77 -1.75
C THR A 318 -11.73 -8.42 -0.42
N LYS A 319 -12.15 -7.79 0.69
CA LYS A 319 -12.04 -8.37 2.03
C LYS A 319 -12.83 -9.67 2.22
N GLU A 320 -13.85 -9.93 1.39
CA GLU A 320 -14.80 -11.04 1.56
C GLU A 320 -14.68 -12.08 0.43
N SER A 321 -14.27 -11.68 -0.76
CA SER A 321 -14.36 -12.53 -1.95
C SER A 321 -13.30 -12.22 -3.00
N VAL A 322 -13.05 -13.22 -3.84
CA VAL A 322 -12.40 -13.07 -5.14
C VAL A 322 -13.49 -13.21 -6.21
N MET A 323 -13.53 -12.27 -7.16
CA MET A 323 -14.54 -12.23 -8.21
C MET A 323 -13.93 -12.24 -9.60
N ARG A 324 -14.55 -13.00 -10.49
CA ARG A 324 -14.23 -13.06 -11.91
C ARG A 324 -15.23 -12.19 -12.66
N VAL A 325 -14.75 -11.11 -13.28
CA VAL A 325 -15.59 -10.07 -13.86
C VAL A 325 -15.33 -9.91 -15.36
N ASP A 326 -16.39 -9.76 -16.15
CA ASP A 326 -16.26 -9.51 -17.58
C ASP A 326 -15.60 -8.15 -17.86
N GLU A 327 -14.58 -8.18 -18.72
CA GLU A 327 -13.80 -6.98 -19.03
C GLU A 327 -14.64 -5.90 -19.71
N LYS A 328 -15.67 -6.25 -20.48
CA LYS A 328 -16.49 -5.28 -21.21
C LYS A 328 -17.74 -4.89 -20.44
N THR A 329 -18.52 -5.89 -20.00
CA THR A 329 -19.82 -5.63 -19.37
C THR A 329 -19.70 -5.29 -17.89
N LYS A 330 -18.55 -5.58 -17.28
CA LYS A 330 -18.31 -5.45 -15.83
C LYS A 330 -19.21 -6.34 -14.97
N GLU A 331 -19.88 -7.31 -15.58
CA GLU A 331 -20.72 -8.26 -14.86
C GLU A 331 -19.87 -9.29 -14.11
N VAL A 332 -20.24 -9.56 -12.86
CA VAL A 332 -19.64 -10.61 -12.04
C VAL A 332 -20.10 -11.95 -12.58
N MET A 333 -19.17 -12.71 -13.17
CA MET A 333 -19.44 -14.02 -13.75
C MET A 333 -19.37 -15.14 -12.72
N GLN A 334 -18.47 -14.99 -11.75
CA GLN A 334 -18.25 -15.95 -10.69
C GLN A 334 -17.64 -15.25 -9.49
N GLU A 335 -17.96 -15.72 -8.30
CA GLU A 335 -17.48 -15.17 -7.03
C GLU A 335 -17.17 -16.31 -6.06
N TRP A 336 -16.05 -16.19 -5.36
CA TRP A 336 -15.59 -17.15 -4.36
C TRP A 336 -15.30 -16.42 -3.07
N ASN A 337 -15.79 -16.93 -1.94
CA ASN A 337 -15.45 -16.36 -0.65
C ASN A 337 -13.95 -16.54 -0.37
N LEU A 338 -13.30 -15.51 0.17
CA LEU A 338 -11.88 -15.53 0.51
C LEU A 338 -11.55 -16.67 1.49
N THR A 339 -12.50 -17.03 2.36
CA THR A 339 -12.35 -18.16 3.30
C THR A 339 -12.32 -19.53 2.62
N ASN A 340 -12.77 -19.63 1.37
CA ASN A 340 -12.79 -20.89 0.63
C ASN A 340 -11.45 -21.17 -0.07
N ILE A 341 -10.51 -20.21 -0.06
CA ILE A 341 -9.19 -20.39 -0.66
C ILE A 341 -8.35 -21.28 0.25
N LYS A 342 -7.96 -22.45 -0.26
CA LYS A 342 -7.08 -23.39 0.46
C LYS A 342 -5.62 -23.00 0.33
N ARG A 343 -5.21 -22.59 -0.87
CA ARG A 343 -3.85 -22.10 -1.18
C ARG A 343 -3.84 -21.29 -2.48
N TRP A 344 -2.83 -20.46 -2.65
CA TRP A 344 -2.54 -19.74 -3.88
C TRP A 344 -1.08 -19.90 -4.29
N ALA A 345 -0.80 -19.73 -5.58
CA ALA A 345 0.56 -19.75 -6.11
C ALA A 345 0.75 -18.64 -7.14
N ALA A 346 1.82 -17.87 -6.98
CA ALA A 346 2.24 -16.82 -7.90
C ALA A 346 3.50 -17.26 -8.65
N SER A 347 3.54 -16.94 -9.94
CA SER A 347 4.75 -16.97 -10.76
C SER A 347 4.89 -15.65 -11.53
N PRO A 348 6.05 -15.35 -12.13
CA PRO A 348 6.22 -14.14 -12.92
C PRO A 348 5.27 -14.00 -14.13
N LYS A 349 4.53 -15.06 -14.51
CA LYS A 349 3.62 -15.05 -15.66
C LYS A 349 2.23 -15.64 -15.38
N SER A 350 1.97 -16.09 -14.15
CA SER A 350 0.70 -16.73 -13.82
C SER A 350 0.34 -16.58 -12.36
N PHE A 351 -0.95 -16.64 -12.09
CA PHE A 351 -1.49 -16.73 -10.75
C PHE A 351 -2.53 -17.86 -10.70
N THR A 352 -2.53 -18.64 -9.62
CA THR A 352 -3.41 -19.81 -9.46
C THR A 352 -4.03 -19.83 -8.08
N LEU A 353 -5.35 -20.07 -8.04
CA LEU A 353 -6.14 -20.31 -6.84
C LEU A 353 -6.59 -21.77 -6.77
N ASP A 354 -6.42 -22.38 -5.60
CA ASP A 354 -6.95 -23.68 -5.23
C ASP A 354 -7.99 -23.49 -4.12
N PHE A 355 -9.23 -23.87 -4.42
CA PHE A 355 -10.36 -23.80 -3.50
C PHE A 355 -10.60 -25.13 -2.76
N GLY A 356 -9.74 -26.13 -2.93
CA GLY A 356 -9.90 -27.44 -2.31
C GLY A 356 -11.25 -28.07 -2.66
N ASP A 357 -11.98 -28.49 -1.64
CA ASP A 357 -13.24 -29.23 -1.81
C ASP A 357 -14.42 -28.31 -2.22
N TYR A 358 -14.23 -26.99 -2.21
CA TYR A 358 -15.26 -26.03 -2.63
C TYR A 358 -15.41 -25.90 -4.15
N GLN A 359 -14.41 -26.35 -4.93
CA GLN A 359 -14.49 -26.36 -6.39
C GLN A 359 -13.54 -27.40 -7.01
N ASP A 360 -14.05 -28.14 -7.98
CA ASP A 360 -13.23 -29.03 -8.80
C ASP A 360 -12.25 -28.25 -9.70
N GLY A 361 -10.97 -28.45 -9.43
CA GLY A 361 -9.86 -27.92 -10.21
C GLY A 361 -9.47 -26.48 -9.88
N TYR A 362 -8.31 -26.09 -10.38
CA TYR A 362 -7.72 -24.78 -10.10
C TYR A 362 -8.29 -23.69 -10.99
N TYR A 363 -8.38 -22.48 -10.44
CA TYR A 363 -8.56 -21.27 -11.23
C TYR A 363 -7.19 -20.66 -11.52
N SER A 364 -6.74 -20.75 -12.77
CA SER A 364 -5.44 -20.25 -13.22
C SER A 364 -5.58 -19.20 -14.30
N VAL A 365 -4.82 -18.11 -14.15
CA VAL A 365 -4.77 -17.00 -15.08
C VAL A 365 -3.33 -16.63 -15.43
N GLN A 366 -3.12 -16.10 -16.62
CA GLN A 366 -1.85 -15.49 -17.00
C GLN A 366 -1.87 -14.01 -16.63
N THR A 367 -0.83 -13.59 -15.90
CA THR A 367 -0.64 -12.23 -15.42
C THR A 367 0.83 -12.02 -15.06
N THR A 368 1.33 -10.81 -15.22
CA THR A 368 2.63 -10.39 -14.69
C THR A 368 2.56 -9.96 -13.23
N GLU A 369 1.35 -9.85 -12.68
CA GLU A 369 1.07 -9.29 -11.35
C GLU A 369 0.75 -10.37 -10.30
N GLY A 370 1.18 -11.61 -10.53
CA GLY A 370 0.86 -12.72 -9.64
C GLY A 370 1.31 -12.47 -8.20
N GLU A 371 2.43 -11.78 -8.02
CA GLU A 371 2.98 -11.44 -6.70
C GLU A 371 2.14 -10.36 -6.00
N GLN A 372 1.73 -9.29 -6.69
CA GLN A 372 0.87 -8.25 -6.13
C GLN A 372 -0.49 -8.81 -5.72
N ILE A 373 -1.09 -9.67 -6.56
CA ILE A 373 -2.35 -10.37 -6.28
C ILE A 373 -2.20 -11.25 -5.02
N ALA A 374 -1.11 -12.03 -4.93
CA ALA A 374 -0.83 -12.90 -3.80
C ALA A 374 -0.65 -12.09 -2.49
N GLN A 375 0.11 -11.00 -2.54
CA GLN A 375 0.33 -10.11 -1.40
C GLN A 375 -0.97 -9.46 -0.93
N LEU A 376 -1.85 -9.05 -1.86
CA LEU A 376 -3.13 -8.46 -1.51
C LEU A 376 -4.06 -9.46 -0.81
N ILE A 377 -4.17 -10.68 -1.34
CA ILE A 377 -4.95 -11.76 -0.69
C ILE A 377 -4.38 -12.07 0.69
N ALA A 378 -3.05 -12.22 0.81
CA ALA A 378 -2.39 -12.46 2.09
C ALA A 378 -2.70 -11.35 3.11
N GLY A 379 -2.62 -10.08 2.69
CA GLY A 379 -2.92 -8.93 3.55
C GLY A 379 -4.38 -8.92 4.03
N TYR A 380 -5.35 -9.22 3.17
CA TYR A 380 -6.75 -9.34 3.60
C TYR A 380 -6.94 -10.50 4.61
N ILE A 381 -6.33 -11.66 4.36
CA ILE A 381 -6.39 -12.81 5.28
C ILE A 381 -5.75 -12.47 6.63
N ASP A 382 -4.59 -11.79 6.63
CA ASP A 382 -3.91 -11.36 7.85
C ASP A 382 -4.77 -10.40 8.68
N ILE A 383 -5.42 -9.42 8.05
CA ILE A 383 -6.35 -8.50 8.73
C ILE A 383 -7.53 -9.27 9.34
N ILE A 384 -8.13 -10.21 8.60
CA ILE A 384 -9.23 -11.06 9.10
C ILE A 384 -8.79 -11.87 10.32
N LEU A 385 -7.60 -12.49 10.27
CA LEU A 385 -7.08 -13.31 11.36
C LEU A 385 -6.71 -12.47 12.60
N LYS A 386 -6.07 -11.31 12.41
CA LYS A 386 -5.77 -10.38 13.51
C LYS A 386 -7.04 -9.96 14.26
N LYS A 387 -8.11 -9.62 13.53
CA LYS A 387 -9.38 -9.19 14.15
C LYS A 387 -10.19 -10.33 14.78
N LYS A 388 -10.08 -11.56 14.27
CA LYS A 388 -10.65 -12.73 14.97
C LYS A 388 -9.95 -12.97 16.31
N LYS A 389 -8.61 -12.93 16.34
CA LYS A 389 -7.84 -13.08 17.58
C LYS A 389 -8.16 -12.01 18.63
N SER A 390 -8.38 -10.76 18.22
CA SER A 390 -8.77 -9.70 19.16
C SER A 390 -10.18 -9.91 19.74
N LYS A 391 -11.12 -10.48 18.96
CA LYS A 391 -12.46 -10.86 19.46
C LYS A 391 -12.36 -12.01 20.48
N ASP A 392 -11.53 -13.02 20.20
CA ASP A 392 -11.35 -14.19 21.10
C ASP A 392 -10.65 -13.84 22.43
N HIS A 393 -9.75 -12.84 22.44
CA HIS A 393 -8.99 -12.47 23.64
C HIS A 393 -9.81 -11.62 24.64
N PHE A 394 -10.91 -11.00 24.21
CA PHE A 394 -11.70 -10.10 25.04
C PHE A 394 -13.02 -10.68 25.55
N GLY A 395 -13.44 -11.86 25.11
CA GLY A 395 -14.65 -12.52 25.64
C GLY A 395 -15.93 -11.65 25.60
N MET A 396 -15.96 -10.62 24.75
CA MET A 396 -17.13 -9.76 24.58
C MET A 396 -17.96 -10.29 23.42
N GLU A 397 -18.93 -11.14 23.74
CA GLU A 397 -20.22 -11.08 23.03
C GLU A 397 -20.86 -9.75 23.43
N GLY A 398 -20.53 -8.70 22.69
CA GLY A 398 -21.11 -7.37 22.83
C GLY A 398 -21.07 -6.71 21.47
N ASP A 399 -22.22 -6.19 21.04
CA ASP A 399 -22.44 -5.56 19.75
C ASP A 399 -21.27 -4.67 19.28
N GLU A 400 -21.06 -4.68 17.96
CA GLU A 400 -20.04 -3.92 17.24
C GLU A 400 -20.23 -2.40 17.35
N GLU A 401 -20.05 -1.80 18.54
CA GLU A 401 -20.22 -0.35 18.66
C GLU A 401 -19.62 0.22 19.95
N SER A 402 -18.33 0.50 19.95
CA SER A 402 -17.72 1.57 20.76
C SER A 402 -16.28 1.79 20.30
N THR A 403 -16.08 2.81 19.46
CA THR A 403 -14.84 3.57 19.47
C THR A 403 -14.53 3.97 20.91
N MET A 404 -13.47 3.43 21.50
CA MET A 404 -12.99 3.92 22.78
C MET A 404 -12.52 5.36 22.60
N LEU A 405 -13.38 6.29 23.00
CA LEU A 405 -12.99 7.66 23.28
C LEU A 405 -12.24 7.64 24.61
N GLU A 406 -10.95 7.96 24.59
CA GLU A 406 -10.22 8.25 25.82
C GLU A 406 -10.77 9.55 26.41
N ASP A 407 -11.69 9.42 27.38
CA ASP A 407 -12.07 10.53 28.23
C ASP A 407 -10.84 11.00 29.03
N SER A 408 -10.49 12.25 28.82
CA SER A 408 -9.40 12.94 29.50
C SER A 408 -9.72 13.05 30.99
N VAL A 409 -9.17 12.15 31.81
CA VAL A 409 -9.31 12.23 33.27
C VAL A 409 -8.39 13.34 33.80
N SER A 410 -8.99 14.47 34.17
CA SER A 410 -8.32 15.50 34.97
C SER A 410 -8.44 15.15 36.46
N PRO A 411 -7.41 15.38 37.29
CA PRO A 411 -7.47 15.03 38.71
C PRO A 411 -8.37 16.00 39.48
N GLN A 412 -9.31 15.46 40.25
CA GLN A 412 -10.13 16.25 41.16
C GLN A 412 -9.40 16.42 42.51
N LYS A 413 -9.40 17.66 43.01
CA LYS A 413 -8.79 18.11 44.27
C LYS A 413 -9.36 17.44 45.50
#